data_AF-A0A0S2EW21-F1
#
_entry.id   AF-A0A0S2EW21-F1
#
_cell.length_a   1.000
_cell.length_b   1.000
_cell.length_c   1.000
_cell.angle_alpha   90.00
_cell.angle_beta   90.00
_cell.angle_gamma   90.00
#
_symmetry.space_group_name_H-M   'P 1'
#
loop_
_entity.id
_entity.type
_entity.pdbx_description
1 polymer ?
#
loop_
_entity_poly.entity_id
_entity_poly.type
_entity_poly.pdbx_seq_one_letter_code
_entity_poly.pdbx_strand_id
1 'polypeptide(L)'
;MSFSPPADRYTIQRDEAGTWNVLDLETELPATVRDRILVAMPIEEARDAAAMLNIIDSWRRESSPPLREPTIQSAIASYLGDRP
;
A
#
# COMPACT_ATOMS: atom_id res chain seq x y z
N MET A 1 19.65 -13.98 -1.03
CA MET A 1 18.23 -13.69 -0.72
C MET A 1 17.86 -12.45 -1.51
N SER A 2 17.09 -12.58 -2.58
CA SER A 2 16.61 -11.42 -3.34
C SER A 2 15.39 -10.85 -2.62
N PHE A 3 15.53 -9.65 -2.07
CA PHE A 3 14.40 -8.86 -1.60
C PHE A 3 13.68 -8.37 -2.85
N SER A 4 12.54 -8.98 -3.20
CA SER A 4 11.65 -8.39 -4.18
C SER A 4 10.90 -7.28 -3.44
N PRO A 5 11.03 -6.00 -3.83
CA PRO A 5 10.20 -4.96 -3.22
C PRO A 5 8.73 -5.37 -3.38
N PRO A 6 7.87 -5.10 -2.39
CA PRO A 6 6.45 -5.34 -2.55
C PRO A 6 6.00 -4.61 -3.82
N ALA A 7 5.27 -5.31 -4.69
CA ALA A 7 4.79 -4.75 -5.94
C ALA A 7 4.09 -3.40 -5.67
N ASP A 8 4.30 -2.45 -6.58
CA ASP A 8 3.65 -1.14 -6.54
C ASP A 8 2.13 -1.35 -6.50
N ARG A 9 1.45 -0.61 -5.61
CA ARG A 9 -0.01 -0.66 -5.48
C ARG A 9 -0.68 0.22 -6.53
N TYR A 10 -0.04 1.32 -6.89
CA TYR A 10 -0.61 2.32 -7.78
C TYR A 10 0.11 2.32 -9.12
N THR A 11 -0.67 2.45 -10.21
CA THR A 11 -0.16 2.57 -11.58
C THR A 11 -0.88 3.69 -12.33
N ILE A 12 -0.48 3.96 -13.57
CA ILE A 12 -1.17 4.90 -14.46
C ILE A 12 -1.74 4.19 -15.68
N GLN A 13 -2.93 4.62 -16.11
CA GLN A 13 -3.58 4.13 -17.32
C GLN A 13 -4.00 5.31 -18.18
N ARG A 14 -3.77 5.22 -19.50
CA ARG A 14 -4.24 6.20 -20.46
C ARG A 14 -5.70 5.93 -20.81
N ASP A 15 -6.52 6.96 -20.82
CA ASP A 15 -7.93 6.88 -21.24
C ASP A 15 -8.13 7.18 -22.74
N GLU A 16 -9.36 7.06 -23.21
CA GLU A 16 -9.73 7.29 -24.62
C GLU A 16 -9.56 8.75 -25.05
N ALA A 17 -9.66 9.70 -24.11
CA ALA A 17 -9.43 11.11 -24.36
C ALA A 17 -7.93 11.46 -24.46
N GLY A 18 -7.05 10.49 -24.18
CA GLY A 18 -5.60 10.64 -24.24
C GLY A 18 -4.98 11.24 -22.97
N THR A 19 -5.77 11.37 -21.90
CA THR A 19 -5.34 11.77 -20.55
C THR A 19 -4.99 10.54 -19.71
N TRP A 20 -4.47 10.75 -18.51
CA TRP A 20 -3.97 9.69 -17.64
C TRP A 20 -4.70 9.65 -16.30
N ASN A 21 -5.01 8.44 -15.87
CA ASN A 21 -5.67 8.14 -14.60
C ASN A 21 -4.70 7.37 -13.70
N VAL A 22 -4.74 7.63 -12.39
CA VAL A 22 -4.02 6.82 -11.41
C VAL A 22 -4.96 5.72 -10.92
N LEU A 23 -4.54 4.46 -11.03
CA LEU A 23 -5.31 3.30 -10.61
C LEU A 23 -4.70 2.68 -9.35
N ASP A 24 -5.57 2.28 -8.43
CA ASP A 24 -5.23 1.39 -7.33
C ASP A 24 -5.41 -0.07 -7.78
N LEU A 25 -4.31 -0.82 -7.88
CA LEU A 25 -4.32 -2.21 -8.34
C LEU A 25 -4.99 -3.17 -7.35
N GLU A 26 -5.16 -2.77 -6.09
CA GLU A 26 -5.88 -3.60 -5.11
C GLU A 26 -7.40 -3.55 -5.33
N THR A 27 -7.93 -2.37 -5.65
CA THR A 27 -9.37 -2.14 -5.81
C THR A 27 -9.81 -2.12 -7.26
N GLU A 28 -8.87 -2.03 -8.21
CA GLU A 28 -9.09 -1.81 -9.63
C GLU A 28 -9.88 -0.52 -9.94
N LEU A 29 -9.89 0.43 -9.01
CA LEU A 29 -10.58 1.71 -9.13
C LEU A 29 -9.59 2.87 -9.24
N PRO A 30 -10.01 4.02 -9.78
CA PRO A 30 -9.22 5.23 -9.73
C PRO A 30 -8.87 5.62 -8.29
N ALA A 31 -7.61 5.96 -8.06
CA ALA A 31 -7.11 6.34 -6.75
C ALA A 31 -7.82 7.61 -6.26
N THR A 32 -8.17 7.63 -4.97
CA THR A 32 -8.81 8.78 -4.33
C THR A 32 -7.93 9.34 -3.23
N VAL A 33 -7.64 10.64 -3.29
CA VAL A 33 -6.83 11.37 -2.30
C VAL A 33 -7.60 12.59 -1.83
N ARG A 34 -7.89 12.67 -0.52
CA ARG A 34 -8.64 13.81 0.07
C ARG A 34 -9.92 14.13 -0.71
N ASP A 35 -10.73 13.11 -0.95
CA ASP A 35 -12.00 13.17 -1.70
C ASP A 35 -11.87 13.60 -3.17
N ARG A 36 -10.65 13.61 -3.73
CA ARG A 36 -10.40 13.84 -5.16
C ARG A 36 -10.00 12.55 -5.85
N ILE A 37 -10.70 12.23 -6.92
CA ILE A 37 -10.39 11.12 -7.79
C ILE A 37 -9.29 11.56 -8.77
N LEU A 38 -8.21 10.79 -8.87
CA LEU A 38 -7.05 11.09 -9.71
C LEU A 38 -7.26 10.58 -11.14
N VAL A 39 -8.04 11.33 -11.90
CA VAL A 39 -8.41 11.03 -13.30
C VAL A 39 -8.20 12.24 -14.20
N ALA A 40 -8.10 12.00 -15.51
CA ALA A 40 -8.00 12.99 -16.55
C ALA A 40 -6.82 13.97 -16.39
N MET A 41 -5.65 13.44 -16.01
CA MET A 41 -4.45 14.21 -15.71
C MET A 41 -3.46 14.20 -16.88
N PRO A 42 -2.58 15.22 -17.00
CA PRO A 42 -1.37 15.13 -17.81
C PRO A 42 -0.48 13.96 -17.36
N ILE A 43 0.30 13.40 -18.29
CA ILE A 43 1.14 12.22 -18.02
C ILE A 43 2.11 12.42 -16.87
N GLU A 44 2.78 13.57 -16.80
CA GLU A 44 3.78 13.84 -15.76
C GLU A 44 3.12 13.98 -14.38
N GLU A 45 1.95 14.63 -14.31
CA GLU A 45 1.20 14.75 -13.06
C GLU A 45 0.71 13.39 -12.56
N ALA A 46 0.23 12.52 -13.46
CA ALA A 46 -0.18 11.16 -13.12
C ALA A 46 0.99 10.30 -12.64
N ARG A 47 2.17 10.42 -13.28
CA ARG A 47 3.39 9.72 -12.86
C ARG A 47 3.84 10.14 -11.48
N ASP A 48 3.90 11.44 -11.23
CA ASP A 48 4.31 11.98 -9.93
C ASP A 48 3.33 11.54 -8.83
N ALA A 49 2.02 11.60 -9.10
CA ALA A 49 0.99 11.14 -8.18
C ALA A 49 1.13 9.64 -7.85
N ALA A 50 1.28 8.78 -8.86
CA ALA A 50 1.45 7.34 -8.65
C ALA A 50 2.74 7.03 -7.85
N ALA A 51 3.85 7.70 -8.18
CA ALA A 51 5.12 7.53 -7.46
C ALA A 51 4.99 7.94 -5.98
N MET A 52 4.38 9.11 -5.70
CA MET A 52 4.14 9.55 -4.33
C MET A 52 3.26 8.59 -3.54
N LEU A 53 2.19 8.06 -4.16
CA LEU A 53 1.29 7.10 -3.51
C LEU A 53 2.00 5.77 -3.21
N ASN A 54 2.84 5.28 -4.11
CA ASN A 54 3.63 4.06 -3.86
C ASN A 54 4.67 4.26 -2.73
N ILE A 55 5.29 5.43 -2.63
CA ILE A 55 6.18 5.76 -1.51
C ILE A 55 5.41 5.75 -0.17
N ILE A 56 4.23 6.40 -0.14
CA ILE A 56 3.38 6.43 1.07
C ILE A 56 2.94 5.01 1.45
N ASP A 57 2.55 4.20 0.47
CA ASP A 57 2.14 2.82 0.70
C ASP A 57 3.28 1.94 1.22
N SER A 58 4.50 2.10 0.68
CA SER A 58 5.73 1.48 1.21
C SER A 58 5.93 1.81 2.68
N TRP A 59 5.88 3.08 3.06
CA TRP A 59 6.05 3.49 4.46
C TRP A 59 4.97 2.92 5.38
N ARG A 60 3.73 2.85 4.91
CA ARG A 60 2.61 2.27 5.67
C ARG A 60 2.80 0.77 5.91
N ARG A 61 3.29 0.03 4.90
CA ARG A 61 3.58 -1.40 5.00
C ARG A 61 4.76 -1.69 5.93
N GLU A 62 5.79 -0.85 5.91
CA GLU A 62 6.94 -0.96 6.82
C GLU A 62 6.58 -0.62 8.27
N SER A 63 5.70 0.37 8.48
CA SER A 63 5.27 0.82 9.81
C SER A 63 4.20 -0.10 10.45
N SER A 64 3.60 -0.98 9.66
CA SER A 64 2.63 -1.98 10.12
C SER A 64 3.33 -3.34 10.13
N PRO A 65 4.11 -3.69 11.19
CA PRO A 65 4.61 -5.05 11.30
C PRO A 65 3.42 -6.01 11.26
N PRO A 66 3.55 -7.19 10.61
CA PRO A 66 2.49 -8.18 10.68
C PRO A 66 2.17 -8.38 12.16
N LEU A 67 0.88 -8.25 12.52
CA LEU A 67 0.41 -8.61 13.85
C LEU A 67 0.94 -10.02 14.10
N ARG A 68 2.01 -10.14 14.90
CA ARG A 68 2.41 -11.43 15.41
C ARG A 68 1.26 -11.79 16.32
N GLU A 69 0.32 -12.58 15.82
CA GLU A 69 -0.58 -13.31 16.69
C GLU A 69 0.34 -13.97 17.74
N PRO A 70 0.17 -13.67 19.04
CA PRO A 70 0.95 -14.35 20.04
C PRO A 70 0.67 -15.84 19.82
N THR A 71 1.70 -16.56 19.39
CA THR A 71 1.59 -17.99 19.17
C THR A 71 1.10 -18.57 20.49
N ILE A 72 0.24 -19.59 20.46
CA ILE A 72 -0.28 -20.22 21.67
C ILE A 72 0.86 -20.55 22.67
N GLN A 73 2.05 -20.87 22.17
CA GLN A 73 3.27 -21.06 22.97
C GLN A 73 3.78 -19.82 23.71
N SER A 74 3.73 -18.60 23.14
CA SER A 74 4.15 -17.39 23.84
C SER A 74 3.14 -16.95 24.91
N ALA A 75 1.85 -17.14 24.64
CA ALA A 75 0.79 -16.92 25.63
C ALA A 75 0.89 -17.91 26.80
N ILE A 76 1.18 -19.19 26.54
CA ILE A 76 1.37 -20.21 27.57
C ILE A 76 2.64 -19.93 28.39
N ALA A 77 3.76 -19.57 27.76
CA ALA A 77 5.00 -19.26 28.46
C ALA A 77 4.85 -18.06 29.43
N SER A 78 4.11 -17.02 29.01
CA SER A 78 3.79 -15.88 29.88
C SER A 78 2.91 -16.27 31.06
N TYR A 79 1.99 -17.23 30.89
CA TYR A 79 1.08 -17.68 31.95
C TYR A 79 1.76 -18.63 32.96
N LEU A 80 2.83 -19.31 32.55
CA LEU A 80 3.58 -20.24 33.41
C LEU A 80 4.75 -19.58 34.16
N GLY A 81 5.23 -18.42 33.70
CA GLY A 81 6.32 -17.67 34.35
C GLY A 81 5.91 -16.84 35.56
N ASP A 82 4.61 -16.60 35.77
CA ASP A 82 4.07 -15.69 36.78
C ASP A 82 3.45 -16.40 38.00
N ARG A 83 3.75 -17.70 38.19
CA ARG A 83 3.33 -18.40 39.41
C ARG A 83 4.36 -18.19 40.54
N PRO A 84 3.95 -17.68 41.71
CA PRO A 84 4.79 -17.58 42.89
C PRO A 84 5.16 -18.96 43.46
#